data_AF-A0A1V5AWN7-F1
#
_entry.id   AF-A0A1V5AWN7-F1
#
_cell.length_a   1.000
_cell.length_b   1.000
_cell.length_c   1.000
_cell.angle_alpha   90.00
_cell.angle_beta   90.00
_cell.angle_gamma   90.00
#
_symmetry.space_group_name_H-M   'P 1'
#
loop_
_entity.id
_entity.type
_entity.pdbx_description
1 polymer ?
#
loop_
_entity_poly.entity_id
_entity_poly.type
_entity_poly.pdbx_seq_one_letter_code
_entity_poly.pdbx_strand_id
1 'polypeptide(L)'
;MLVTRNPDVIFKSIIDRFCSSGYVVTNTTELEAWRSQILSRPEIANTDAFKDKRVYLINMYAGSIHPSIYRLYLAKCLYPELFRDMDPVALQAEWTGKFLGTDFTGVYAYPLPE
;
A
#
# COMPACT_ATOMS: atom_id res chain seq x y z
N MET A 1 -5.13 23.92 2.53
CA MET A 1 -5.44 23.06 1.37
C MET A 1 -5.63 21.59 1.74
N LEU A 2 -4.70 20.93 2.46
CA LEU A 2 -4.89 19.54 2.92
C LEU A 2 -5.82 19.44 4.15
N VAL A 3 -5.51 20.19 5.21
CA VAL A 3 -6.38 20.31 6.41
C VAL A 3 -7.80 20.75 6.05
N THR A 4 -7.93 21.66 5.08
CA THR A 4 -9.22 22.17 4.60
C THR A 4 -10.08 21.10 3.91
N ARG A 5 -9.46 20.10 3.29
CA ARG A 5 -10.18 18.97 2.67
C ARG A 5 -10.39 17.81 3.62
N ASN A 6 -9.61 17.72 4.70
CA ASN A 6 -9.66 16.67 5.72
C ASN A 6 -9.79 15.26 5.13
N PRO A 7 -8.75 14.73 4.45
CA PRO A 7 -8.82 13.41 3.85
C PRO A 7 -9.00 12.31 4.90
N ASP A 8 -9.86 11.34 4.61
CA ASP A 8 -10.01 10.11 5.40
C ASP A 8 -8.87 9.11 5.17
N VAL A 9 -8.22 9.17 4.01
CA VAL A 9 -7.12 8.29 3.61
C VAL A 9 -6.08 9.07 2.82
N ILE A 10 -4.79 8.79 3.09
CA ILE A 10 -3.67 9.31 2.31
C ILE A 10 -2.90 8.16 1.69
N PHE A 11 -2.70 8.22 0.37
CA PHE A 11 -1.79 7.34 -0.35
C PHE A 11 -0.53 8.08 -0.77
N LYS A 12 0.62 7.46 -0.52
CA LYS A 12 1.89 7.85 -1.12
C LYS A 12 2.32 6.76 -2.09
N SER A 13 2.40 7.13 -3.37
CA SER A 13 3.02 6.28 -4.38
C SER A 13 4.52 6.17 -4.14
N ILE A 14 5.04 4.95 -4.21
CA ILE A 14 6.46 4.61 -4.14
C ILE A 14 6.87 3.74 -5.32
N ILE A 15 8.17 3.75 -5.62
CA ILE A 15 8.82 2.82 -6.53
C ILE A 15 10.10 2.32 -5.90
N ASP A 16 10.52 1.12 -6.32
CA ASP A 16 11.74 0.43 -5.91
C ASP A 16 13.01 1.30 -5.94
N ARG A 17 13.11 2.23 -6.90
CA ARG A 17 14.24 3.19 -7.01
C ARG A 17 14.43 4.07 -5.77
N PHE A 18 13.36 4.37 -5.03
CA PHE A 18 13.39 5.31 -3.91
C PHE A 18 13.10 4.68 -2.55
N CYS A 19 12.48 3.51 -2.55
CA CYS A 19 12.15 2.77 -1.34
C CYS A 19 12.03 1.29 -1.69
N SER A 20 12.79 0.47 -0.96
CA SER A 20 12.74 -0.99 -1.08
C SER A 20 11.31 -1.48 -0.90
N SER A 21 10.71 -1.87 -2.02
CA SER A 21 9.33 -2.35 -2.14
C SER A 21 9.17 -3.15 -3.42
N GLY A 22 8.07 -3.91 -3.53
CA GLY A 22 7.77 -4.72 -4.70
C GLY A 22 8.28 -6.15 -4.59
N TYR A 23 8.61 -6.75 -5.73
CA TYR A 23 9.03 -8.16 -5.85
C TYR A 23 10.26 -8.47 -4.98
N VAL A 24 10.28 -9.64 -4.37
CA VAL A 24 11.29 -10.19 -3.44
C VAL A 24 11.59 -9.36 -2.19
N VAL A 25 10.93 -8.23 -1.99
CA VAL A 25 11.10 -7.41 -0.78
C VAL A 25 10.35 -8.02 0.38
N THR A 26 11.06 -8.28 1.48
CA THR A 26 10.48 -8.77 2.75
C THR A 26 10.75 -7.81 3.91
N ASN A 27 11.73 -6.93 3.77
CA ASN A 27 12.08 -5.95 4.79
C ASN A 27 11.29 -4.65 4.60
N THR A 28 10.47 -4.28 5.59
CA THR A 28 9.64 -3.08 5.57
C THR A 28 10.22 -1.87 6.30
N THR A 29 11.46 -1.92 6.80
CA THR A 29 12.06 -0.83 7.59
C THR A 29 12.08 0.50 6.83
N GLU A 30 12.42 0.50 5.53
CA GLU A 30 12.40 1.73 4.74
C GLU A 30 10.98 2.28 4.53
N LEU A 31 9.99 1.38 4.36
CA LEU A 31 8.59 1.75 4.22
C LEU A 31 8.06 2.37 5.51
N GLU A 32 8.42 1.80 6.65
CA GLU A 32 8.09 2.33 7.96
C GLU A 32 8.69 3.72 8.19
N ALA A 33 9.96 3.92 7.81
CA ALA A 33 10.63 5.21 7.89
C ALA A 33 9.95 6.25 7.00
N TRP A 34 9.60 5.90 5.75
CA TRP A 34 8.87 6.78 4.84
C TRP A 34 7.49 7.16 5.39
N ARG A 35 6.74 6.18 5.92
CA ARG A 35 5.43 6.44 6.52
C ARG A 35 5.56 7.34 7.74
N SER A 36 6.57 7.11 8.58
CA SER A 36 6.84 7.94 9.77
C SER A 36 7.18 9.38 9.40
N GLN A 37 7.96 9.60 8.33
CA GLN A 37 8.23 10.94 7.81
C GLN A 37 7.00 11.66 7.25
N ILE A 38 6.00 10.92 6.75
CA ILE A 38 4.72 11.51 6.34
C ILE A 38 3.92 11.89 7.58
N LEU A 39 3.85 10.99 8.57
CA LEU A 39 3.16 11.21 9.84
C LEU A 39 3.75 12.35 10.67
N SER A 40 5.03 12.69 10.52
CA SER A 40 5.64 13.83 11.23
C SER A 40 5.26 15.20 10.65
N ARG A 41 4.53 15.25 9.53
CA ARG A 41 4.17 16.51 8.86
C ARG A 41 3.05 17.23 9.61
N PRO A 42 3.26 18.50 10.03
CA PRO A 42 2.24 19.25 10.76
C PRO A 42 0.96 19.45 9.92
N GLU A 43 1.07 19.47 8.59
CA GLU A 43 -0.05 19.67 7.67
C GLU A 43 -1.05 18.51 7.67
N ILE A 44 -0.66 17.32 8.14
CA ILE A 44 -1.55 16.15 8.18
C ILE A 44 -2.01 15.80 9.58
N ALA A 45 -1.38 16.36 10.62
CA ALA A 45 -1.62 16.00 12.02
C ALA A 45 -3.09 16.14 12.46
N ASN A 46 -3.84 17.07 11.84
CA ASN A 46 -5.24 17.32 12.16
C ASN A 46 -6.24 16.59 11.25
N THR A 47 -5.75 15.81 10.28
CA THR A 47 -6.62 15.08 9.34
C THR A 47 -7.12 13.77 9.93
N ASP A 48 -8.28 13.30 9.49
CA ASP A 48 -8.83 12.01 9.94
C ASP A 48 -7.96 10.84 9.48
N ALA A 49 -7.35 10.92 8.29
CA ALA A 49 -6.32 9.98 7.86
C ALA A 49 -5.17 9.81 8.86
N PHE A 50 -4.75 10.88 9.54
CA PHE A 50 -3.70 10.80 10.57
C PHE A 50 -4.21 10.15 11.86
N LYS A 51 -5.36 10.61 12.37
CA LYS A 51 -5.96 10.10 13.62
C LYS A 51 -6.27 8.61 13.52
N ASP A 52 -6.80 8.20 12.39
CA ASP A 52 -7.19 6.81 12.12
C ASP A 52 -6.03 5.97 11.56
N LYS A 53 -4.83 6.54 11.46
CA LYS A 53 -3.61 5.89 10.96
C LYS A 53 -3.72 5.37 9.51
N ARG A 54 -4.62 5.95 8.71
CA ARG A 54 -4.91 5.60 7.31
C ARG A 54 -3.99 6.32 6.31
N VAL A 55 -2.69 6.16 6.54
CA VAL A 55 -1.62 6.62 5.64
C VAL A 55 -0.91 5.39 5.11
N TYR A 56 -1.03 5.17 3.80
CA TYR A 56 -0.54 3.97 3.12
C TYR A 56 0.49 4.32 2.03
N LEU A 57 1.50 3.48 1.90
CA LEU A 57 2.45 3.46 0.80
C LEU A 57 2.01 2.38 -0.18
N ILE A 58 1.95 2.71 -1.48
CA ILE A 58 1.59 1.76 -2.54
C ILE A 58 2.69 1.78 -3.60
N ASN A 59 3.25 0.62 -3.92
CA ASN A 59 4.15 0.48 -5.05
C ASN A 59 3.34 0.45 -6.35
N MET A 60 3.54 1.46 -7.20
CA MET A 60 2.78 1.63 -8.44
C MET A 60 3.02 0.54 -9.48
N TYR A 61 4.11 -0.22 -9.38
CA TYR A 61 4.37 -1.35 -10.28
C TYR A 61 3.47 -2.56 -10.05
N ALA A 62 2.66 -2.59 -8.99
CA ALA A 62 1.57 -3.58 -8.89
C ALA A 62 0.62 -3.48 -10.11
N GLY A 63 0.48 -2.28 -10.70
CA GLY A 63 -0.33 -2.09 -11.91
C GLY A 63 0.28 -2.72 -13.15
N SER A 64 1.60 -2.89 -13.18
CA SER A 64 2.34 -3.52 -14.29
C SER A 64 2.19 -5.03 -14.33
N ILE A 65 1.84 -5.66 -13.20
CA ILE A 65 1.49 -7.09 -13.13
C ILE A 65 0.12 -7.30 -13.78
N HIS A 66 -0.89 -6.68 -13.16
CA HIS A 66 -2.23 -6.59 -13.71
C HIS A 66 -2.99 -5.45 -13.00
N PRO A 67 -3.73 -4.59 -13.73
CA PRO A 67 -4.46 -3.47 -13.11
C PRO A 67 -5.41 -3.88 -11.97
N SER A 68 -5.99 -5.08 -12.03
CA SER A 68 -6.87 -5.58 -10.96
C SER A 68 -6.13 -5.84 -9.64
N ILE A 69 -4.87 -6.28 -9.68
CA ILE A 69 -4.06 -6.51 -8.48
C ILE A 69 -3.78 -5.17 -7.78
N TYR A 70 -3.35 -4.16 -8.54
CA TYR A 70 -3.17 -2.80 -8.00
C TYR A 70 -4.46 -2.24 -7.38
N ARG A 71 -5.59 -2.38 -8.08
CA ARG A 71 -6.90 -1.94 -7.56
C ARG A 71 -7.30 -2.70 -6.30
N LEU A 72 -6.94 -3.96 -6.18
CA LEU A 72 -7.22 -4.78 -5.01
C LEU A 72 -6.47 -4.28 -3.77
N TYR A 73 -5.19 -3.93 -3.90
CA TYR A 73 -4.44 -3.28 -2.81
C TYR A 73 -5.09 -1.96 -2.37
N LEU A 74 -5.47 -1.11 -3.32
CA LEU A 74 -6.16 0.14 -3.01
C LEU A 74 -7.50 -0.11 -2.32
N ALA A 75 -8.29 -1.08 -2.82
CA ALA A 75 -9.59 -1.41 -2.27
C ALA A 75 -9.48 -1.93 -0.82
N LYS A 76 -8.51 -2.80 -0.53
CA LYS A 76 -8.22 -3.27 0.83
C LYS A 76 -7.85 -2.11 1.78
N CYS A 77 -7.03 -1.17 1.33
CA CYS A 77 -6.69 0.03 2.11
C CYS A 77 -7.89 0.98 2.34
N LEU A 78 -8.72 1.17 1.32
CA LEU A 78 -9.87 2.09 1.36
C LEU A 78 -11.05 1.52 2.15
N TYR A 79 -11.26 0.21 2.07
CA TYR A 79 -12.45 -0.46 2.59
C TYR A 79 -12.10 -1.82 3.23
N PRO A 80 -11.27 -1.84 4.30
CA PRO A 80 -10.78 -3.09 4.89
C PRO A 80 -11.90 -4.05 5.28
N GLU A 81 -12.99 -3.53 5.87
CA GLU A 81 -14.16 -4.34 6.26
C GLU A 81 -14.87 -5.02 5.09
N LEU A 82 -15.02 -4.32 3.96
CA LEU A 82 -15.68 -4.87 2.76
C LEU A 82 -14.79 -5.90 2.04
N PHE A 83 -13.47 -5.78 2.21
CA PHE A 83 -12.46 -6.65 1.57
C PHE A 83 -11.72 -7.51 2.60
N ARG A 84 -12.33 -7.78 3.76
CA ARG A 84 -11.71 -8.55 4.85
C ARG A 84 -11.29 -9.96 4.40
N ASP A 85 -12.12 -10.59 3.56
CA ASP A 85 -11.93 -11.96 3.07
C ASP A 85 -10.99 -12.01 1.84
N MET A 86 -10.45 -10.86 1.42
CA MET A 86 -9.54 -10.75 0.29
C MET A 86 -8.12 -10.49 0.79
N ASP A 87 -7.20 -11.37 0.43
CA ASP A 87 -5.76 -11.19 0.61
C ASP A 87 -5.11 -10.80 -0.73
N PRO A 88 -4.76 -9.52 -0.92
CA PRO A 88 -4.10 -9.05 -2.14
C PRO A 88 -2.76 -9.74 -2.43
N VAL A 89 -2.01 -10.11 -1.39
CA VAL A 89 -0.69 -10.76 -1.52
C VAL A 89 -0.87 -12.20 -2.00
N ALA A 90 -1.79 -12.95 -1.40
CA ALA A 90 -2.10 -14.31 -1.83
C ALA A 90 -2.66 -14.35 -3.26
N LEU A 91 -3.57 -13.44 -3.60
CA LEU A 91 -4.15 -13.36 -4.95
C LEU A 91 -3.09 -12.97 -6.00
N GLN A 92 -2.17 -12.07 -5.66
CA GLN A 92 -1.03 -11.78 -6.52
C GLN A 92 -0.11 -13.00 -6.69
N ALA A 93 0.11 -13.78 -5.63
CA ALA A 93 0.91 -15.00 -5.69
C ALA A 93 0.27 -16.06 -6.58
N GLU A 94 -1.02 -16.31 -6.43
CA GLU A 94 -1.78 -17.21 -7.29
C GLU A 94 -1.68 -16.77 -8.76
N TRP A 95 -1.91 -15.48 -9.03
CA TRP A 95 -1.83 -14.93 -10.37
C TRP A 95 -0.43 -15.13 -10.98
N THR A 96 0.62 -14.80 -10.22
CA THR A 96 2.01 -14.91 -10.68
C THR A 96 2.39 -16.35 -10.96
N GLY A 97 2.02 -17.29 -10.08
CA GLY A 97 2.25 -18.72 -10.29
C GLY A 97 1.50 -19.26 -11.51
N LYS A 98 0.23 -18.88 -11.66
CA LYS A 98 -0.63 -19.35 -12.74
C LYS A 98 -0.24 -18.83 -14.13
N PHE A 99 0.10 -17.54 -14.23
CA PHE A 99 0.29 -16.89 -15.53
C PHE A 99 1.76 -16.65 -15.90
N LEU A 100 2.66 -16.52 -14.91
CA LEU A 100 4.09 -16.31 -15.14
C LEU A 100 4.94 -17.52 -14.78
N GLY A 101 4.37 -18.55 -14.13
CA GLY A 101 5.10 -19.77 -13.77
C GLY A 101 6.20 -19.53 -12.74
N THR A 102 6.04 -18.51 -11.89
CA THR A 102 7.03 -18.15 -10.86
C THR A 102 6.36 -17.84 -9.53
N ASP A 103 7.09 -18.08 -8.45
CA ASP A 103 6.62 -17.79 -7.11
C ASP A 103 6.69 -16.29 -6.83
N PHE A 104 5.75 -15.82 -6.01
CA PHE A 104 5.71 -14.43 -5.60
C PHE A 104 5.97 -14.30 -4.10
N THR A 105 6.91 -13.43 -3.76
CA THR A 105 7.00 -12.79 -2.45
C THR A 105 7.32 -11.33 -2.66
N GLY A 106 6.79 -10.43 -1.82
CA GLY A 106 6.99 -9.00 -2.02
C GLY A 106 6.03 -8.12 -1.24
N VAL A 107 6.37 -6.84 -1.13
CA VAL A 107 5.57 -5.83 -0.44
C VAL A 107 5.17 -4.72 -1.41
N TYR A 108 3.93 -4.77 -1.89
CA TYR A 108 3.37 -3.75 -2.81
C TYR A 108 2.50 -2.70 -2.11
N ALA A 109 2.14 -2.91 -0.85
CA ALA A 109 1.42 -1.95 -0.03
C ALA A 109 1.91 -2.01 1.42
N TYR A 110 1.96 -0.86 2.10
CA TYR A 110 2.39 -0.79 3.50
C TYR A 110 1.75 0.38 4.28
N PRO A 111 1.25 0.15 5.51
CA PRO A 111 0.85 -1.16 6.01
C PRO A 111 -0.30 -1.68 5.16
N LEU A 112 -0.47 -3.00 5.12
CA LEU A 112 -1.71 -3.57 4.60
C LEU A 112 -2.66 -3.76 5.79
N PRO A 113 -3.89 -3.22 5.75
CA PRO A 113 -4.88 -3.52 6.78
C PRO A 113 -5.22 -5.00 6.82
N GLU A 114 -5.56 -5.50 8.00
CA GLU A 114 -6.12 -6.84 8.19
C GLU A 114 -7.49 -7.00 7.51
#